data_AF-A0A8S0FZJ9-F1
#
_entry.id   AF-A0A8S0FZJ9-F1
#
_cell.length_a   1.000
_cell.length_b   1.000
_cell.length_c   1.000
_cell.angle_alpha   90.00
_cell.angle_beta   90.00
_cell.angle_gamma   90.00
#
_symmetry.space_group_name_H-M   'P 1'
#
loop_
_entity.id
_entity.type
_entity.pdbx_description
1 polymer ?
#
loop_
_entity_poly.entity_id
_entity_poly.type
_entity_poly.pdbx_seq_one_letter_code
_entity_poly.pdbx_strand_id
1 'polypeptide(L)' 'MNPGDIVFGDRDGLLIIPQVVEKEVITQALEKVATESEVRKAISDGMSTVQAFETFGVM' A
#
# COMPACT_ATOMS: atom_id res chain seq x y z
N MET A 1 -19.39 -11.08 2.86
CA MET A 1 -18.37 -12.13 2.62
C MET A 1 -19.04 -13.22 1.80
N ASN A 2 -18.57 -13.42 0.59
CA ASN A 2 -19.02 -14.46 -0.32
C ASN A 2 -17.91 -15.52 -0.48
N PRO A 3 -18.25 -16.77 -0.82
CA PRO A 3 -17.24 -17.76 -1.22
C PRO A 3 -16.37 -17.20 -2.34
N GLY A 4 -15.05 -17.23 -2.14
CA GLY A 4 -14.06 -16.71 -3.10
C GLY A 4 -13.52 -15.31 -2.77
N ASP A 5 -14.13 -14.56 -1.85
CA ASP A 5 -13.54 -13.32 -1.35
C ASP A 5 -12.27 -13.62 -0.53
N ILE A 6 -11.25 -12.77 -0.65
CA ILE A 6 -10.04 -12.87 0.17
C ILE A 6 -10.28 -12.15 1.49
N VAL A 7 -9.95 -12.82 2.60
CA VAL A 7 -9.91 -12.19 3.92
C VAL A 7 -8.45 -11.96 4.29
N PHE A 8 -8.07 -10.69 4.50
CA PHE A 8 -6.74 -10.30 4.95
C PHE A 8 -6.85 -9.68 6.34
N GLY A 9 -5.92 -10.01 7.23
CA GLY A 9 -5.89 -9.42 8.56
C GLY A 9 -4.48 -9.35 9.13
N ASP A 10 -4.24 -8.29 9.90
CA ASP A 10 -2.98 -8.00 10.57
C ASP A 10 -3.24 -7.39 11.97
N ARG A 11 -2.29 -6.60 12.48
CA ARG A 11 -2.41 -5.96 13.81
C ARG A 11 -3.40 -4.80 13.84
N ASP A 12 -3.71 -4.19 12.70
CA ASP A 12 -4.59 -3.04 12.59
C ASP A 12 -6.04 -3.45 12.38
N GLY A 13 -6.28 -4.64 11.82
CA GLY A 13 -7.61 -5.22 11.77
C GLY A 13 -7.78 -6.27 10.68
N LEU A 14 -8.99 -6.31 10.11
CA LEU A 14 -9.38 -7.27 9.08
C LEU A 14 -10.09 -6.54 7.94
N LEU A 15 -9.76 -6.92 6.71
CA LEU A 15 -10.39 -6.43 5.49
C LEU A 15 -10.83 -7.61 4.61
N ILE A 16 -11.84 -7.35 3.78
CA ILE A 16 -12.36 -8.29 2.78
C ILE A 16 -12.07 -7.71 1.41
N ILE A 17 -11.41 -8.46 0.55
CA ILE A 17 -11.19 -8.12 -0.85
C ILE A 17 -12.17 -8.95 -1.69
N PRO A 18 -13.15 -8.31 -2.36
CA PRO A 18 -14.08 -9.02 -3.22
C PRO A 18 -13.34 -9.68 -4.39
N GLN A 19 -13.72 -10.92 -4.73
CA GLN A 19 -13.08 -11.68 -5.81
C GLN A 19 -13.04 -10.91 -7.15
N VAL A 20 -14.08 -10.12 -7.43
CA VAL A 20 -14.23 -9.35 -8.68
C VAL A 20 -13.14 -8.29 -8.89
N VAL A 21 -12.49 -7.82 -7.82
CA VAL A 21 -11.45 -6.77 -7.88
C VAL A 21 -10.11 -7.24 -7.30
N GLU A 22 -9.98 -8.50 -6.89
CA GLU A 22 -8.82 -8.99 -6.13
C GLU A 22 -7.49 -8.75 -6.86
N LYS A 23 -7.46 -8.94 -8.18
CA LYS A 23 -6.25 -8.77 -8.98
C LYS A 23 -5.78 -7.33 -9.02
N GLU A 24 -6.72 -6.40 -9.20
CA GLU A 24 -6.43 -4.96 -9.24
C GLU A 24 -5.96 -4.48 -7.87
N VAL A 25 -6.69 -4.84 -6.81
CA VAL A 25 -6.35 -4.45 -5.43
C VAL A 25 -4.96 -4.96 -5.04
N ILE A 26 -4.65 -6.23 -5.31
CA ILE A 26 -3.34 -6.79 -4.99
C ILE A 26 -2.24 -6.09 -5.78
N THR A 27 -2.45 -5.83 -7.07
CA THR A 27 -1.46 -5.14 -7.93
C THR A 27 -1.17 -3.74 -7.39
N GLN A 28 -2.21 -2.94 -7.13
CA GLN A 28 -2.07 -1.58 -6.60
C GLN A 28 -1.45 -1.56 -5.20
N ALA A 29 -1.79 -2.52 -4.33
CA ALA A 29 -1.18 -2.62 -3.01
C ALA A 29 0.32 -2.90 -3.08
N LEU A 30 0.76 -3.76 -3.99
CA LEU A 30 2.19 -4.06 -4.21
C LEU A 30 2.93 -2.86 -4.81
N GLU A 31 2.33 -2.14 -5.76
CA GLU A 31 2.90 -0.91 -6.31
C GLU A 31 3.03 0.18 -5.23
N LYS A 32 2.03 0.32 -4.37
CA LYS A 32 2.05 1.25 -3.24
C LYS A 32 3.18 0.93 -2.26
N VAL A 33 3.32 -0.33 -1.83
CA VAL A 33 4.36 -0.71 -0.85
C VAL A 33 5.78 -0.57 -1.41
N ALA A 34 5.95 -0.80 -2.71
CA ALA A 34 7.23 -0.55 -3.39
C ALA A 34 7.57 0.95 -3.37
N THR A 35 6.60 1.81 -3.68
CA THR A 35 6.79 3.27 -3.67
C THR A 35 7.03 3.81 -2.26
N GLU A 36 6.29 3.35 -1.26
CA GLU A 36 6.52 3.69 0.16
C GLU A 36 7.92 3.28 0.64
N SER A 37 8.46 2.19 0.11
CA SER A 37 9.83 1.75 0.46
C SER A 37 10.87 2.73 -0.05
N GLU A 38 10.70 3.30 -1.25
CA GLU A 38 11.55 4.37 -1.79
C GLU A 38 11.37 5.68 -1.01
N VAL A 39 10.14 6.04 -0.65
CA VAL A 39 9.84 7.19 0.23
C VAL A 39 10.59 7.06 1.56
N ARG A 40 10.49 5.89 2.21
CA ARG A 40 11.17 5.59 3.48
C ARG A 40 12.68 5.75 3.35
N LYS A 41 13.25 5.27 2.24
CA LYS A 41 14.69 5.40 1.96
C LYS A 41 15.08 6.87 1.80
N ALA A 42 14.36 7.63 0.98
CA ALA A 42 14.63 9.05 0.74
C ALA A 42 14.60 9.87 2.05
N ILE A 43 13.61 9.60 2.91
CA ILE A 43 13.52 10.26 4.23
C ILE A 43 14.70 9.86 5.13
N SER A 44 15.06 8.57 5.15
CA SER A 44 16.20 8.08 5.93
C SER A 44 17.53 8.68 5.45
N ASP A 45 17.63 9.00 4.16
CA ASP A 45 18.78 9.66 3.54
C ASP A 45 18.76 11.20 3.69
N GLY A 46 17.78 11.75 4.42
CA GLY A 46 17.74 13.16 4.81
C GLY A 46 16.74 14.04 4.07
N MET A 47 15.91 13.48 3.18
CA MET A 47 14.80 14.21 2.56
C MET A 47 13.72 14.53 3.61
N SER A 48 13.15 15.74 3.59
CA SER A 48 12.00 16.06 4.45
C SER A 48 10.74 15.31 4.00
N THR A 49 9.82 15.04 4.93
CA THR A 49 8.55 14.36 4.62
C THR A 49 7.69 15.14 3.63
N VAL A 50 7.73 16.48 3.67
CA VAL A 50 7.03 17.35 2.71
C VAL A 50 7.58 17.15 1.29
N GLN A 51 8.91 17.21 1.15
CA GLN A 51 9.56 17.01 -0.16
C GLN A 51 9.36 15.58 -0.68
N ALA A 52 9.38 14.57 0.20
CA ALA A 52 9.10 13.20 -0.18
C ALA A 52 7.67 13.05 -0.71
N PHE A 53 6.68 13.65 -0.04
CA PHE A 53 5.30 13.63 -0.52
C PHE A 53 5.15 14.37 -1.87
N GLU A 54 5.77 15.54 -2.04
CA GLU A 54 5.76 16.29 -3.30
C GLU A 54 6.43 15.53 -4.46
N THR A 55 7.45 14.71 -4.16
CA THR A 55 8.22 13.95 -5.17
C THR A 55 7.53 12.66 -5.56
N PHE A 56 7.03 11.90 -4.59
CA PHE A 56 6.53 10.55 -4.80
C PHE A 56 4.99 10.47 -4.83
N GLY A 57 4.28 11.44 -4.26
CA GLY A 57 2.82 11.48 -4.22
C GLY A 57 2.18 10.39 -3.34
N VAL A 58 2.98 9.66 -2.57
CA VAL A 58 2.55 8.54 -1.72
C VAL A 58 2.94 8.84 -0.28
N MET A 59 2.05 8.44 0.65
CA MET A 59 2.26 8.47 2.09
C MET A 59 2.23 7.05 2.65
#